data_AF-A0A8T7ESY5-F1
#
_entry.id   AF-A0A8T7ESY5-F1
#
_cell.length_a   1.000
_cell.length_b   1.000
_cell.length_c   1.000
_cell.angle_alpha   90.00
_cell.angle_beta   90.00
_cell.angle_gamma   90.00
#
_symmetry.space_group_name_H-M   'P 1'
#
loop_
_entity.id
_entity.type
_entity.pdbx_description
1 polymer ?
#
loop_
_entity_poly.entity_id
_entity_poly.type
_entity_poly.pdbx_seq_one_letter_code
_entity_poly.pdbx_strand_id
1 'polypeptide(L)'
;MSWGAGTGRLAFGFLRKWLTFFPQSALCDLKITYVITDFAEENVRFWQQHPALRPFVDAGQLDFATFDATRPGPLDLRASGKTMQIGALANPLVVLANYFFDSLPQDTFALKAGTFYEGRVKVNRIVKEGEQSAGLDNLKLGFELAPVDAATYYPDPDYTAVLKPYTETGDDTWVLFPTTAFEVLRGLNALSGGRLLLLSADKGYHRWEDASQRHQPFFNLHGSFSLMVNYHALGEMMRRWGGDIITNSHTAIAIDICALTGPETPGSYVETRQAYYEYAEAFSPDDFYHLKVYARPGQTERVKPDEIIAHIRLSGYDPHVMLHHFTEFS
;
A
#
# COMPACT_ATOMS: atom_id res chain seq x y z
N MET A 1 3.73 12.23 2.08
CA MET A 1 3.09 12.12 0.75
C MET A 1 2.16 10.91 0.79
N SER A 2 0.94 11.00 0.25
CA SER A 2 0.04 9.86 0.10
C SER A 2 -0.03 9.45 -1.36
N TRP A 3 0.01 8.16 -1.63
CA TRP A 3 -0.15 7.62 -2.98
C TRP A 3 -1.42 6.80 -3.10
N GLY A 4 -2.06 6.89 -4.28
CA GLY A 4 -3.37 6.28 -4.50
C GLY A 4 -4.41 6.80 -3.50
N ALA A 5 -4.43 8.11 -3.24
CA ALA A 5 -5.26 8.66 -2.18
C ALA A 5 -6.77 8.55 -2.47
N GLY A 6 -7.17 8.19 -3.69
CA GLY A 6 -8.54 7.86 -4.07
C GLY A 6 -9.48 9.04 -3.85
N THR A 7 -10.50 8.87 -3.00
CA THR A 7 -11.40 9.97 -2.65
C THR A 7 -10.77 11.02 -1.73
N GLY A 8 -9.57 10.79 -1.19
CA GLY A 8 -8.88 11.69 -0.27
C GLY A 8 -9.35 11.61 1.18
N ARG A 9 -10.25 10.68 1.52
CA ARG A 9 -10.82 10.54 2.88
C ARG A 9 -9.77 10.28 3.95
N LEU A 10 -8.86 9.33 3.70
CA LEU A 10 -7.77 9.02 4.63
C LEU A 10 -6.87 10.25 4.81
N ALA A 11 -6.50 10.91 3.72
CA ALA A 11 -5.69 12.11 3.75
C ALA A 11 -6.32 13.25 4.57
N PHE A 12 -7.62 13.49 4.40
CA PHE A 12 -8.35 14.48 5.19
C PHE A 12 -8.40 14.13 6.68
N GLY A 13 -8.70 12.87 7.02
CA GLY A 13 -8.69 12.38 8.40
C GLY A 13 -7.32 12.51 9.05
N PHE A 14 -6.26 12.11 8.33
CA PHE A 14 -4.88 12.25 8.74
C PHE A 14 -4.53 13.72 9.02
N LEU A 15 -4.76 14.64 8.06
CA LEU A 15 -4.49 16.07 8.24
C LEU A 15 -5.19 16.64 9.47
N ARG A 16 -6.48 16.34 9.63
CA ARG A 16 -7.27 16.83 10.77
C ARG A 16 -6.69 16.36 12.10
N LYS A 17 -6.29 15.08 12.18
CA LYS A 17 -5.75 14.49 13.41
C LYS A 17 -4.32 14.97 13.67
N TRP A 18 -3.46 14.91 12.67
CA TRP A 18 -2.06 15.30 12.75
C TRP A 18 -1.90 16.75 13.22
N LEU A 19 -2.69 17.66 12.67
CA LEU A 19 -2.63 19.08 13.02
C LEU A 19 -3.16 19.40 14.43
N THR A 20 -3.85 18.48 15.13
CA THR A 20 -4.25 18.73 16.52
C THR A 20 -3.10 18.58 17.51
N PHE A 21 -2.06 17.81 17.18
CA PHE A 21 -0.95 17.51 18.09
C PHE A 21 0.43 17.94 17.55
N PHE A 22 0.61 18.04 16.24
CA PHE A 22 1.89 18.45 15.65
C PHE A 22 2.44 19.78 16.19
N PRO A 23 1.62 20.84 16.40
CA PRO A 23 2.11 22.10 16.98
C PRO A 23 2.66 21.96 18.41
N GLN A 24 2.34 20.86 19.10
CA GLN A 24 2.81 20.56 20.46
C GLN A 24 3.96 19.54 20.47
N SER A 25 4.38 19.06 19.30
CA SER A 25 5.46 18.08 19.18
C SER A 25 6.84 18.76 19.23
N ALA A 26 7.88 17.97 19.50
CA ALA A 26 9.27 18.43 19.40
C ALA A 26 9.69 18.85 17.97
N LEU A 27 8.83 18.59 16.97
CA LEU A 27 9.06 18.90 15.56
C LEU A 27 8.21 20.09 15.09
N CYS A 28 7.58 20.84 16.00
CA CYS A 28 6.63 21.91 15.67
C CYS A 28 7.20 23.03 14.79
N ASP A 29 8.52 23.23 14.81
CA ASP A 29 9.22 24.22 13.98
C ASP A 29 9.41 23.75 12.52
N LEU A 30 9.18 22.47 12.21
CA LEU A 30 9.30 21.96 10.86
C LEU A 30 8.12 22.39 10.00
N LYS A 31 8.44 22.91 8.80
CA LYS A 31 7.46 23.15 7.75
C LYS A 31 7.23 21.87 6.96
N ILE A 32 6.11 21.22 7.22
CA ILE A 32 5.73 19.97 6.54
C ILE A 32 4.55 20.26 5.60
N THR A 33 4.72 19.92 4.32
CA THR A 33 3.65 19.92 3.33
C THR A 33 3.27 18.49 3.01
N TYR A 34 2.00 18.16 3.22
CA TYR A 34 1.46 16.86 2.84
C TYR A 34 1.00 16.88 1.39
N VAL A 35 1.69 16.15 0.53
CA VAL A 35 1.28 15.99 -0.87
C VAL A 35 0.42 14.74 -1.01
N ILE A 36 -0.77 14.83 -1.59
CA ILE A 36 -1.57 13.67 -1.94
C ILE A 36 -1.59 13.48 -3.45
N THR A 37 -1.50 12.22 -3.90
CA THR A 37 -1.42 11.89 -5.32
C THR A 37 -2.40 10.79 -5.71
N ASP A 38 -2.80 10.83 -6.98
CA ASP A 38 -3.56 9.78 -7.65
C ASP A 38 -3.12 9.70 -9.11
N PHE A 39 -3.37 8.56 -9.75
CA PHE A 39 -3.27 8.44 -11.20
C PHE A 39 -4.46 9.12 -11.90
N ALA A 40 -5.66 9.03 -11.31
CA ALA A 40 -6.88 9.59 -11.87
C ALA A 40 -6.91 11.11 -11.71
N GLU A 41 -6.82 11.83 -12.83
CA GLU A 41 -6.91 13.30 -12.86
C GLU A 41 -8.25 13.81 -12.29
N GLU A 42 -9.32 13.02 -12.37
CA GLU A 42 -10.62 13.34 -11.77
C GLU A 42 -10.55 13.46 -10.24
N ASN A 43 -9.81 12.56 -9.57
CA ASN A 43 -9.59 12.63 -8.13
C ASN A 43 -8.80 13.90 -7.76
N VAL A 44 -7.75 14.21 -8.53
CA VAL A 44 -6.93 15.40 -8.33
C VAL A 44 -7.76 16.68 -8.47
N ARG A 45 -8.57 16.79 -9.53
CA ARG A 45 -9.47 17.93 -9.75
C ARG A 45 -10.51 18.06 -8.64
N PHE A 46 -11.09 16.93 -8.20
CA PHE A 46 -12.04 16.90 -7.10
C PHE A 46 -11.41 17.50 -5.82
N TRP A 47 -10.19 17.10 -5.45
CA TRP A 47 -9.53 17.65 -4.27
C TRP A 47 -9.23 19.13 -4.37
N GLN A 48 -8.76 19.60 -5.54
CA GLN A 48 -8.46 21.02 -5.78
C GLN A 48 -9.69 21.92 -5.58
N GLN A 49 -10.88 21.41 -5.87
CA GLN A 49 -12.14 22.13 -5.77
C GLN A 49 -12.84 21.93 -4.41
N HIS A 50 -12.38 20.98 -3.59
CA HIS A 50 -13.09 20.58 -2.39
C HIS A 50 -12.98 21.65 -1.27
N PRO A 51 -14.10 22.26 -0.81
CA PRO A 51 -14.06 23.37 0.14
C PRO A 51 -13.40 23.01 1.48
N ALA A 52 -13.57 21.76 1.96
CA ALA A 52 -12.98 21.33 3.23
C ALA A 52 -11.45 21.14 3.16
N LEU A 53 -10.85 21.07 1.96
CA LEU A 53 -9.40 20.98 1.79
C LEU A 53 -8.76 22.36 1.63
N ARG A 54 -9.54 23.36 1.21
CA ARG A 54 -9.06 24.72 0.93
C ARG A 54 -8.25 25.36 2.08
N PRO A 55 -8.67 25.26 3.36
CA PRO A 55 -7.89 25.85 4.45
C PRO A 55 -6.48 25.28 4.58
N PHE A 56 -6.28 23.98 4.33
CA PHE A 56 -4.96 23.34 4.39
C PHE A 56 -4.06 23.76 3.22
N VAL A 57 -4.66 23.98 2.05
CA VAL A 57 -3.96 24.46 0.86
C VAL A 57 -3.50 25.90 1.06
N ASP A 58 -4.40 26.78 1.52
CA ASP A 58 -4.09 28.20 1.76
C ASP A 58 -3.03 28.37 2.86
N ALA A 59 -2.97 27.44 3.82
CA ALA A 59 -1.94 27.38 4.86
C ALA A 59 -0.61 26.73 4.40
N GLY A 60 -0.51 26.22 3.17
CA GLY A 60 0.67 25.52 2.65
C GLY A 60 0.91 24.13 3.25
N GLN A 61 -0.08 23.56 3.92
CA GLN A 61 -0.02 22.25 4.59
C GLN A 61 -0.42 21.10 3.67
N LEU A 62 -1.12 21.38 2.57
CA LEU A 62 -1.60 20.39 1.59
C LEU A 62 -1.26 20.82 0.16
N ASP A 63 -0.79 19.86 -0.64
CA ASP A 63 -0.63 20.02 -2.09
C ASP A 63 -1.07 18.74 -2.82
N PHE A 64 -1.20 18.82 -4.15
CA PHE A 64 -1.73 17.77 -5.00
C PHE A 64 -0.79 17.50 -6.16
N ALA A 65 -0.70 16.25 -6.60
CA ALA A 65 -0.05 15.91 -7.86
C ALA A 65 -0.70 14.68 -8.51
N THR A 66 -0.61 14.59 -9.83
CA THR A 66 -0.92 13.35 -10.54
C THR A 66 0.33 12.49 -10.56
N PHE A 67 0.20 11.19 -10.28
CA PHE A 67 1.33 10.26 -10.25
C PHE A 67 1.00 8.96 -11.00
N ASP A 68 1.83 8.63 -11.99
CA ASP A 68 1.78 7.37 -12.72
C ASP A 68 2.90 6.45 -12.22
N ALA A 69 2.50 5.44 -11.45
CA ALA A 69 3.42 4.45 -10.88
C ALA A 69 4.18 3.64 -11.95
N THR A 70 3.63 3.52 -13.16
CA THR A 70 4.28 2.78 -14.27
C THR A 70 5.36 3.61 -14.97
N ARG A 71 5.34 4.94 -14.76
CA ARG A 71 6.28 5.89 -15.36
C ARG A 71 6.71 6.91 -14.30
N PRO A 72 7.46 6.46 -13.27
CA PRO A 72 7.91 7.34 -12.21
C PRO A 72 8.77 8.47 -12.79
N GLY A 73 8.52 9.70 -12.35
CA GLY A 73 9.18 10.89 -12.86
C GLY A 73 8.99 12.09 -11.92
N PRO A 74 9.36 13.31 -12.37
CA PRO A 74 9.12 14.53 -11.61
C PRO A 74 7.64 14.69 -11.27
N LEU A 75 7.36 15.25 -10.08
CA LEU A 75 5.99 15.51 -9.62
C LEU A 75 5.68 17.01 -9.71
N ASP A 76 4.73 17.38 -10.57
CA ASP A 76 4.23 18.74 -10.68
C ASP A 76 3.13 18.99 -9.64
N LEU A 77 3.47 19.82 -8.64
CA LEU A 77 2.58 20.19 -7.56
C LEU A 77 1.59 21.27 -8.02
N ARG A 78 0.30 20.96 -7.92
CA ARG A 78 -0.77 21.74 -8.55
C ARG A 78 -1.14 22.99 -7.75
N ALA A 79 -1.05 22.97 -6.42
CA ALA A 79 -1.40 24.12 -5.60
C ALA A 79 -0.23 25.11 -5.46
N SER A 80 0.98 24.62 -5.23
CA SER A 80 2.16 25.48 -5.10
C SER A 80 2.82 25.86 -6.43
N GLY A 81 2.54 25.14 -7.53
CA GLY A 81 3.18 25.33 -8.83
C GLY A 81 4.65 24.90 -8.87
N LYS A 82 5.12 24.16 -7.86
CA LYS A 82 6.50 23.65 -7.77
C LYS A 82 6.60 22.29 -8.46
N THR A 83 7.77 21.97 -9.01
CA THR A 83 8.07 20.62 -9.48
C THR A 83 9.08 19.96 -8.56
N MET A 84 8.75 18.79 -8.03
CA MET A 84 9.68 17.95 -7.27
C MET A 84 10.50 17.11 -8.26
N GLN A 85 11.75 17.50 -8.48
CA GLN A 85 12.69 16.80 -9.34
C GLN A 85 13.37 15.64 -8.58
N ILE A 86 13.75 14.59 -9.31
CA ILE A 86 14.51 13.46 -8.75
C ILE A 86 15.81 13.98 -8.13
N GLY A 87 16.13 13.52 -6.91
CA GLY A 87 17.30 13.95 -6.16
C GLY A 87 17.24 15.37 -5.58
N ALA A 88 16.17 16.13 -5.81
CA ALA A 88 16.07 17.51 -5.36
C ALA A 88 15.62 17.67 -3.90
N LEU A 89 15.15 16.59 -3.25
CA LEU A 89 14.75 16.67 -1.84
C LEU A 89 15.97 16.53 -0.92
N ALA A 90 16.35 17.67 -0.33
CA ALA A 90 17.29 17.67 0.80
C ALA A 90 16.68 17.01 2.06
N ASN A 91 15.36 17.12 2.22
CA ASN A 91 14.64 16.63 3.40
C ASN A 91 14.20 15.16 3.25
N PRO A 92 13.95 14.45 4.36
CA PRO A 92 13.34 13.12 4.32
C PRO A 92 11.97 13.12 3.63
N LEU A 93 11.67 12.02 2.95
CA LEU A 93 10.38 11.76 2.33
C LEU A 93 9.65 10.67 3.12
N VAL A 94 8.50 11.03 3.69
CA VAL A 94 7.58 10.07 4.29
C VAL A 94 6.44 9.78 3.30
N VAL A 95 6.22 8.52 2.97
CA VAL A 95 5.19 8.06 2.03
C VAL A 95 4.17 7.19 2.76
N LEU A 96 2.88 7.40 2.48
CA LEU A 96 1.76 6.59 2.92
C LEU A 96 1.14 5.93 1.67
N ALA A 97 1.22 4.61 1.60
CA ALA A 97 0.75 3.80 0.47
C ALA A 97 -0.27 2.77 0.98
N ASN A 98 -1.53 3.20 1.08
CA ASN A 98 -2.62 2.39 1.62
C ASN A 98 -3.53 1.92 0.49
N TYR A 99 -3.62 0.61 0.24
CA TYR A 99 -4.27 0.01 -0.94
C TYR A 99 -3.71 0.58 -2.25
N PHE A 100 -2.38 0.69 -2.32
CA PHE A 100 -1.69 1.24 -3.47
C PHE A 100 -0.94 0.14 -4.23
N PHE A 101 -0.14 -0.66 -3.53
CA PHE A 101 0.70 -1.68 -4.18
C PHE A 101 -0.11 -2.87 -4.70
N ASP A 102 -1.25 -3.18 -4.08
CA ASP A 102 -2.14 -4.27 -4.54
C ASP A 102 -2.79 -4.00 -5.90
N SER A 103 -2.80 -2.73 -6.33
CA SER A 103 -3.33 -2.28 -7.62
C SER A 103 -2.29 -2.20 -8.73
N LEU A 104 -1.00 -2.37 -8.41
CA LEU A 104 0.08 -2.21 -9.39
C LEU A 104 0.29 -3.48 -10.23
N PRO A 105 0.75 -3.34 -11.49
CA PRO A 105 1.15 -4.48 -12.30
C PRO A 105 2.29 -5.28 -11.65
N GLN A 106 2.14 -6.60 -11.67
CA GLN A 106 3.12 -7.56 -11.15
C GLN A 106 3.35 -8.65 -12.20
N ASP A 107 4.58 -9.14 -12.29
CA ASP A 107 4.88 -10.34 -13.07
C ASP A 107 4.43 -11.56 -12.27
N THR A 108 4.03 -12.62 -12.96
CA THR A 108 3.60 -13.87 -12.32
C THR A 108 4.53 -15.01 -12.72
N PHE A 109 4.97 -15.80 -11.75
CA PHE A 109 5.72 -17.02 -11.97
C PHE A 109 5.11 -18.20 -11.23
N ALA A 110 5.54 -19.40 -11.59
CA ALA A 110 5.25 -20.62 -10.84
C ALA A 110 6.45 -21.56 -10.86
N LEU A 111 6.81 -22.11 -9.69
CA LEU A 111 7.63 -23.32 -9.60
C LEU A 111 6.69 -24.52 -9.55
N LYS A 112 6.82 -25.44 -10.50
CA LYS A 112 6.03 -26.67 -10.56
C LYS A 112 6.89 -27.86 -10.90
N ALA A 113 6.89 -28.89 -10.05
CA ALA A 113 7.68 -30.10 -10.19
C ALA A 113 9.15 -29.80 -10.56
N GLY A 114 9.75 -28.80 -9.90
CA GLY A 114 11.13 -28.38 -10.11
C GLY A 114 11.41 -27.58 -11.38
N THR A 115 10.40 -27.28 -12.20
CA THR A 115 10.53 -26.40 -13.38
C THR A 115 9.93 -25.02 -13.08
N PHE A 116 10.64 -23.96 -13.45
CA PHE A 116 10.19 -22.59 -13.26
C PHE A 116 9.52 -22.04 -14.52
N TYR A 117 8.37 -21.38 -14.34
CA TYR A 117 7.51 -20.90 -15.41
C TYR A 117 7.16 -19.43 -15.23
N GLU A 118 7.10 -18.70 -16.33
CA GLU A 118 6.36 -17.45 -16.43
C GLU A 118 4.85 -17.77 -16.56
N GLY A 119 4.03 -17.12 -15.73
CA GLY A 119 2.58 -17.18 -15.79
C GLY A 119 2.01 -16.03 -16.62
N ARG A 120 1.56 -16.33 -17.84
CA ARG A 120 0.93 -15.36 -18.74
C ARG A 120 -0.57 -15.34 -18.55
N VAL A 121 -1.15 -14.16 -18.38
CA VAL A 121 -2.60 -14.02 -18.17
C VAL A 121 -3.33 -14.40 -19.46
N LYS A 122 -4.22 -15.39 -19.36
CA LYS A 122 -5.15 -15.77 -20.42
C LYS A 122 -6.53 -15.21 -20.11
N VAL A 123 -7.02 -14.35 -21.00
CA VAL A 123 -8.34 -13.73 -20.88
C VAL A 123 -9.33 -14.48 -21.75
N ASN A 124 -10.33 -15.10 -21.13
CA ASN A 124 -11.46 -15.68 -21.84
C ASN A 124 -12.70 -14.80 -21.59
N ARG A 125 -13.34 -14.35 -22.66
CA ARG A 125 -14.55 -13.53 -22.55
C ARG A 125 -15.76 -14.46 -22.37
N ILE A 126 -16.55 -14.23 -21.33
CA ILE A 126 -17.86 -14.84 -21.17
C ILE A 126 -18.87 -13.86 -21.75
N VAL A 127 -19.15 -13.93 -23.05
CA VAL A 127 -20.29 -13.21 -23.65
C VAL A 127 -21.30 -14.25 -24.12
N LYS A 128 -22.57 -14.09 -23.75
CA LYS A 128 -23.67 -14.74 -24.49
C LYS A 128 -23.84 -14.00 -25.83
N GLU A 129 -23.99 -14.73 -26.94
CA GLU A 129 -24.25 -14.10 -28.25
C GLU A 129 -25.38 -13.06 -28.15
N GLY A 130 -25.09 -11.83 -28.57
CA GLY A 130 -26.07 -10.73 -28.63
C GLY A 130 -26.03 -9.71 -27.49
N GLU A 131 -25.24 -9.90 -26.42
CA GLU A 131 -25.14 -8.93 -25.32
C GLU A 131 -23.91 -8.01 -25.46
N GLN A 132 -24.14 -6.69 -25.41
CA GLN A 132 -23.07 -5.72 -25.17
C GLN A 132 -22.85 -5.60 -23.67
N SER A 133 -21.66 -5.96 -23.18
CA SER A 133 -21.25 -5.68 -21.81
C SER A 133 -19.91 -4.97 -21.76
N ALA A 134 -19.84 -3.87 -21.02
CA ALA A 134 -18.63 -3.06 -20.80
C ALA A 134 -17.92 -3.34 -19.45
N GLY A 135 -18.41 -4.31 -18.66
CA GLY A 135 -17.89 -4.58 -17.31
C GLY A 135 -16.84 -5.69 -17.23
N LEU A 136 -16.00 -5.63 -16.18
CA LEU A 136 -14.97 -6.64 -15.87
C LEU A 136 -15.55 -8.00 -15.42
N ASP A 137 -16.80 -8.01 -14.94
CA ASP A 137 -17.47 -9.19 -14.36
C ASP A 137 -17.67 -10.35 -15.35
N ASN A 138 -17.52 -10.09 -16.66
CA ASN A 138 -17.66 -11.06 -17.74
C ASN A 138 -16.33 -11.64 -18.23
N LEU A 139 -15.24 -11.39 -17.51
CA LEU A 139 -13.92 -11.93 -17.82
C LEU A 139 -13.64 -13.16 -16.95
N LYS A 140 -13.31 -14.28 -17.60
CA LYS A 140 -12.69 -15.43 -16.93
C LYS A 140 -11.19 -15.37 -17.17
N LEU A 141 -10.46 -15.01 -16.14
CA LEU A 141 -9.01 -14.95 -16.14
C LEU A 141 -8.43 -16.31 -15.74
N GLY A 142 -7.36 -16.70 -16.42
CA GLY A 142 -6.55 -17.87 -16.10
C GLY A 142 -5.09 -17.58 -16.41
N PHE A 143 -4.24 -18.58 -16.22
CA PHE A 143 -2.82 -18.47 -16.53
C PHE A 143 -2.40 -19.58 -17.50
N GLU A 144 -1.57 -19.20 -18.46
CA GLU A 144 -0.82 -20.10 -19.31
C GLU A 144 0.64 -20.07 -18.86
N LEU A 145 1.23 -21.25 -18.63
CA LEU A 145 2.59 -21.37 -18.11
C LEU A 145 3.57 -21.60 -19.25
N ALA A 146 4.60 -20.76 -19.33
CA ALA A 146 5.71 -20.90 -20.27
C ALA A 146 7.01 -21.11 -19.49
N PRO A 147 7.78 -22.18 -19.75
CA PRO A 147 9.03 -22.44 -19.02
C PRO A 147 10.05 -21.34 -19.31
N VAL A 148 10.77 -20.90 -18.28
CA VAL A 148 11.78 -19.84 -18.37
C VAL A 148 12.99 -20.16 -17.52
N ASP A 149 14.15 -19.62 -17.93
CA ASP A 149 15.34 -19.60 -17.08
C ASP A 149 15.37 -18.30 -16.27
N ALA A 150 15.10 -18.41 -14.97
CA ALA A 150 15.10 -17.27 -14.06
C ALA A 150 16.45 -16.54 -13.99
N ALA A 151 17.58 -17.24 -14.25
CA ALA A 151 18.90 -16.65 -14.21
C ALA A 151 19.14 -15.63 -15.33
N THR A 152 18.39 -15.73 -16.43
CA THR A 152 18.52 -14.86 -17.61
C THR A 152 17.23 -14.11 -17.96
N TYR A 153 16.15 -14.30 -17.19
CA TYR A 153 14.84 -13.73 -17.49
C TYR A 153 14.85 -12.20 -17.39
N TYR A 154 15.41 -11.66 -16.31
CA TYR A 154 15.56 -10.23 -16.13
C TYR A 154 16.99 -9.76 -16.49
N PRO A 155 17.12 -8.61 -17.18
CA PRO A 155 18.43 -7.99 -17.39
C PRO A 155 18.99 -7.34 -16.12
N ASP A 156 18.12 -6.99 -15.16
CA ASP A 156 18.49 -6.38 -13.89
C ASP A 156 19.00 -7.45 -12.90
N PRO A 157 20.27 -7.39 -12.46
CA PRO A 157 20.84 -8.39 -11.56
C PRO A 157 20.19 -8.41 -10.18
N ASP A 158 19.64 -7.29 -9.70
CA ASP A 158 18.93 -7.26 -8.41
C ASP A 158 17.63 -8.06 -8.51
N TYR A 159 16.91 -7.93 -9.63
CA TYR A 159 15.68 -8.69 -9.87
C TYR A 159 15.96 -10.18 -9.91
N THR A 160 16.97 -10.60 -10.68
CA THR A 160 17.40 -12.00 -10.75
C THR A 160 17.75 -12.55 -9.37
N ALA A 161 18.42 -11.74 -8.56
CA ALA A 161 18.88 -12.18 -7.25
C ALA A 161 17.77 -12.19 -6.18
N VAL A 162 16.72 -11.36 -6.29
CA VAL A 162 15.49 -11.45 -5.48
C VAL A 162 14.60 -12.61 -5.95
N LEU A 163 14.60 -12.94 -7.24
CA LEU A 163 13.80 -14.04 -7.79
C LEU A 163 14.39 -15.42 -7.45
N LYS A 164 15.71 -15.53 -7.35
CA LYS A 164 16.43 -16.79 -7.15
C LYS A 164 15.91 -17.68 -5.99
N PRO A 165 15.66 -17.17 -4.76
CA PRO A 165 15.17 -18.04 -3.69
C PRO A 165 13.86 -18.75 -4.04
N TYR A 166 12.98 -18.09 -4.82
CA TYR A 166 11.71 -18.68 -5.25
C TYR A 166 11.87 -19.82 -6.27
N THR A 167 13.02 -19.93 -6.93
CA THR A 167 13.32 -21.06 -7.82
C THR A 167 13.88 -22.26 -7.06
N GLU A 168 14.27 -22.05 -5.80
CA GLU A 168 15.00 -23.01 -4.97
C GLU A 168 14.18 -23.49 -3.75
N THR A 169 12.88 -23.15 -3.67
CA THR A 169 12.01 -23.50 -2.53
C THR A 169 11.88 -25.01 -2.30
N GLY A 170 11.99 -25.81 -3.36
CA GLY A 170 11.75 -27.25 -3.35
C GLY A 170 10.27 -27.66 -3.44
N ASP A 171 9.35 -26.75 -3.10
CA ASP A 171 7.90 -26.95 -3.13
C ASP A 171 7.22 -26.19 -4.28
N ASP A 172 6.14 -26.75 -4.80
CA ASP A 172 5.30 -26.08 -5.80
C ASP A 172 4.73 -24.77 -5.24
N THR A 173 4.90 -23.67 -5.96
CA THR A 173 4.46 -22.35 -5.50
C THR A 173 4.23 -21.38 -6.66
N TRP A 174 3.44 -20.35 -6.42
CA TRP A 174 3.23 -19.22 -7.33
C TRP A 174 3.83 -17.94 -6.78
N VAL A 175 4.49 -17.17 -7.63
CA VAL A 175 5.16 -15.93 -7.23
C VAL A 175 4.47 -14.78 -7.94
N LEU A 176 3.93 -13.84 -7.15
CA LEU A 176 3.66 -12.50 -7.65
C LEU A 176 4.92 -11.68 -7.42
N PHE A 177 5.58 -11.28 -8.51
CA PHE A 177 6.85 -10.58 -8.49
C PHE A 177 6.62 -9.09 -8.77
N PRO A 178 6.85 -8.20 -7.77
CA PRO A 178 6.28 -6.86 -7.79
C PRO A 178 7.17 -5.86 -8.55
N THR A 179 7.40 -6.11 -9.84
CA THR A 179 8.30 -5.33 -10.71
C THR A 179 7.98 -3.84 -10.73
N THR A 180 6.71 -3.46 -10.90
CA THR A 180 6.31 -2.04 -10.88
C THR A 180 6.59 -1.40 -9.52
N ALA A 181 6.36 -2.13 -8.43
CA ALA A 181 6.63 -1.63 -7.09
C ALA A 181 8.14 -1.40 -6.86
N PHE A 182 9.01 -2.25 -7.42
CA PHE A 182 10.45 -2.02 -7.38
C PHE A 182 10.85 -0.72 -8.08
N GLU A 183 10.37 -0.47 -9.30
CA GLU A 183 10.69 0.79 -10.00
C GLU A 183 10.18 2.02 -9.24
N VAL A 184 9.00 1.90 -8.65
CA VAL A 184 8.41 2.91 -7.79
C VAL A 184 9.30 3.20 -6.56
N LEU A 185 9.74 2.16 -5.84
CA LEU A 185 10.61 2.29 -4.68
C LEU A 185 11.98 2.86 -5.06
N ARG A 186 12.54 2.43 -6.19
CA ARG A 186 13.79 2.98 -6.76
C ARG A 186 13.65 4.48 -7.02
N GLY A 187 12.55 4.89 -7.65
CA GLY A 187 12.23 6.30 -7.90
C GLY A 187 12.11 7.13 -6.61
N LEU A 188 11.44 6.61 -5.58
CA LEU A 188 11.33 7.27 -4.27
C LEU A 188 12.66 7.40 -3.55
N ASN A 189 13.46 6.34 -3.58
CA ASN A 189 14.76 6.32 -2.95
C ASN A 189 15.69 7.35 -3.62
N ALA A 190 15.64 7.43 -4.96
CA ALA A 190 16.35 8.46 -5.72
C ALA A 190 15.81 9.87 -5.45
N LEU A 191 14.49 10.05 -5.38
CA LEU A 191 13.84 11.35 -5.10
C LEU A 191 14.26 11.92 -3.75
N SER A 192 14.34 11.06 -2.73
CA SER A 192 14.71 11.42 -1.35
C SER A 192 16.21 11.35 -1.06
N GLY A 193 17.03 10.93 -2.04
CA GLY A 193 18.46 10.71 -1.85
C GLY A 193 18.78 9.74 -0.71
N GLY A 194 18.00 8.65 -0.59
CA GLY A 194 18.13 7.64 0.46
C GLY A 194 17.34 7.92 1.74
N ARG A 195 16.74 9.11 1.90
CA ARG A 195 16.03 9.48 3.14
C ARG A 195 14.55 9.13 3.06
N LEU A 196 14.26 7.85 2.82
CA LEU A 196 12.90 7.33 2.65
C LEU A 196 12.37 6.69 3.93
N LEU A 197 11.11 6.97 4.25
CA LEU A 197 10.25 6.14 5.08
C LEU A 197 8.94 5.95 4.34
N LEU A 198 8.59 4.71 4.02
CA LEU A 198 7.32 4.37 3.40
C LEU A 198 6.53 3.46 4.34
N LEU A 199 5.31 3.86 4.68
CA LEU A 199 4.33 2.99 5.33
C LEU A 199 3.36 2.48 4.27
N SER A 200 3.24 1.16 4.20
CA SER A 200 2.30 0.49 3.31
C SER A 200 1.29 -0.33 4.10
N ALA A 201 0.05 -0.36 3.61
CA ALA A 201 -1.02 -1.19 4.14
C ALA A 201 -1.83 -1.75 2.96
N ASP A 202 -1.59 -3.01 2.60
CA ASP A 202 -2.25 -3.70 1.49
C ASP A 202 -2.53 -5.16 1.85
N LYS A 203 -3.36 -5.84 1.05
CA LYS A 203 -3.44 -7.31 1.13
C LYS A 203 -2.13 -7.89 0.64
N GLY A 204 -1.48 -8.72 1.42
CA GLY A 204 -0.16 -9.21 1.05
C GLY A 204 0.31 -10.41 1.85
N TYR A 205 1.62 -10.60 1.79
CA TYR A 205 2.37 -11.50 2.65
C TYR A 205 3.82 -11.00 2.74
N HIS A 206 4.42 -11.07 3.93
CA HIS A 206 5.78 -10.60 4.16
C HIS A 206 6.76 -11.69 4.61
N ARG A 207 6.25 -12.83 5.10
CA ARG A 207 7.07 -13.93 5.59
C ARG A 207 7.47 -14.87 4.46
N TRP A 208 8.65 -15.47 4.59
CA TRP A 208 9.09 -16.49 3.65
C TRP A 208 8.18 -17.72 3.65
N GLU A 209 7.69 -18.14 4.82
CA GLU A 209 6.78 -19.29 4.92
C GLU A 209 5.50 -19.08 4.09
N ASP A 210 4.98 -17.84 4.09
CA ASP A 210 3.81 -17.48 3.30
C ASP A 210 4.17 -17.32 1.81
N ALA A 211 5.34 -16.75 1.50
CA ALA A 211 5.78 -16.48 0.14
C ALA A 211 6.20 -17.73 -0.66
N SER A 212 6.70 -18.76 0.02
CA SER A 212 7.23 -19.98 -0.59
C SER A 212 6.20 -21.08 -0.85
N GLN A 213 4.96 -20.93 -0.35
CA GLN A 213 3.89 -21.94 -0.47
C GLN A 213 2.57 -21.32 -0.94
N ARG A 214 2.63 -20.60 -2.06
CA ARG A 214 1.49 -19.85 -2.58
C ARG A 214 0.71 -20.64 -3.62
N HIS A 215 -0.60 -20.57 -3.50
CA HIS A 215 -1.51 -21.00 -4.55
C HIS A 215 -1.54 -20.01 -5.71
N GLN A 216 -2.09 -20.48 -6.84
CA GLN A 216 -2.34 -19.66 -8.01
C GLN A 216 -3.04 -18.35 -7.64
N PRO A 217 -2.56 -17.18 -8.12
CA PRO A 217 -3.19 -15.90 -7.82
C PRO A 217 -4.66 -15.87 -8.24
N PHE A 218 -5.50 -15.32 -7.37
CA PHE A 218 -6.89 -15.04 -7.66
C PHE A 218 -7.05 -13.56 -8.05
N PHE A 219 -7.85 -13.30 -9.07
CA PHE A 219 -8.18 -11.95 -9.50
C PHE A 219 -9.47 -11.50 -8.83
N ASN A 220 -9.38 -10.49 -7.96
CA ASN A 220 -10.57 -9.86 -7.44
C ASN A 220 -11.09 -8.81 -8.44
N LEU A 221 -12.22 -9.10 -9.10
CA LEU A 221 -12.83 -8.23 -10.11
C LEU A 221 -14.01 -7.48 -9.47
N HIS A 222 -13.71 -6.43 -8.71
CA HIS A 222 -14.73 -5.56 -8.10
C HIS A 222 -14.43 -4.10 -8.44
N GLY A 223 -14.82 -3.67 -9.63
CA GLY A 223 -14.59 -2.29 -10.12
C GLY A 223 -13.12 -1.89 -10.31
N SER A 224 -12.16 -2.74 -9.89
CA SER A 224 -10.71 -2.57 -9.97
C SER A 224 -10.03 -3.94 -9.89
N PHE A 225 -8.74 -4.01 -10.23
CA PHE A 225 -7.89 -5.18 -10.01
C PHE A 225 -7.14 -5.03 -8.69
N SER A 226 -7.16 -6.07 -7.85
CA SER A 226 -6.34 -6.17 -6.63
C SER A 226 -5.66 -7.54 -6.59
N LEU A 227 -4.36 -7.54 -6.35
CA LEU A 227 -3.48 -8.70 -6.24
C LEU A 227 -2.74 -8.64 -4.90
N MET A 228 -2.46 -9.79 -4.29
CA MET A 228 -1.68 -9.78 -3.05
C MET A 228 -0.28 -9.24 -3.29
N VAL A 229 0.17 -8.35 -2.42
CA VAL A 229 1.50 -7.75 -2.44
C VAL A 229 2.52 -8.70 -1.82
N ASN A 230 3.59 -8.97 -2.55
CA ASN A 230 4.72 -9.75 -2.06
C ASN A 230 5.70 -8.85 -1.29
N TYR A 231 5.39 -8.54 -0.04
CA TYR A 231 6.24 -7.72 0.83
C TYR A 231 7.59 -8.38 1.15
N HIS A 232 7.66 -9.72 1.09
CA HIS A 232 8.93 -10.43 1.20
C HIS A 232 9.89 -9.99 0.09
N ALA A 233 9.44 -10.01 -1.17
CA ALA A 233 10.24 -9.55 -2.31
C ALA A 233 10.58 -8.05 -2.22
N LEU A 234 9.66 -7.21 -1.77
CA LEU A 234 9.92 -5.78 -1.53
C LEU A 234 11.01 -5.58 -0.48
N GLY A 235 10.97 -6.33 0.62
CA GLY A 235 11.98 -6.31 1.68
C GLY A 235 13.37 -6.71 1.18
N GLU A 236 13.46 -7.82 0.44
CA GLU A 236 14.71 -8.28 -0.16
C GLU A 236 15.31 -7.22 -1.12
N MET A 237 14.46 -6.54 -1.89
CA MET A 237 14.92 -5.45 -2.76
C MET A 237 15.43 -4.24 -1.95
N MET A 238 14.72 -3.82 -0.91
CA MET A 238 15.16 -2.68 -0.07
C MET A 238 16.51 -2.96 0.60
N ARG A 239 16.73 -4.17 1.10
CA ARG A 239 18.01 -4.59 1.71
C ARG A 239 19.17 -4.53 0.72
N ARG A 240 18.94 -4.89 -0.54
CA ARG A 240 19.95 -4.74 -1.61
C ARG A 240 20.34 -3.30 -1.84
N TRP A 241 19.42 -2.36 -1.63
CA TRP A 241 19.68 -0.93 -1.73
C TRP A 241 20.16 -0.30 -0.42
N GLY A 242 20.53 -1.13 0.57
CA GLY A 242 21.07 -0.73 1.86
C GLY A 242 20.03 -0.32 2.90
N GLY A 243 18.74 -0.31 2.54
CA GLY A 243 17.63 -0.05 3.44
C GLY A 243 17.12 -1.31 4.14
N ASP A 244 15.92 -1.25 4.70
CA ASP A 244 15.30 -2.38 5.38
C ASP A 244 13.77 -2.32 5.31
N ILE A 245 13.12 -3.43 5.69
CA ILE A 245 11.68 -3.51 5.92
C ILE A 245 11.42 -3.87 7.38
N ILE A 246 10.52 -3.14 8.02
CA ILE A 246 9.95 -3.44 9.32
C ILE A 246 8.58 -4.05 9.07
N THR A 247 8.38 -5.29 9.53
CA THR A 247 7.16 -6.06 9.34
C THR A 247 6.70 -6.58 10.69
N ASN A 248 5.48 -7.12 10.72
CA ASN A 248 5.00 -7.81 11.90
C ASN A 248 5.73 -9.14 12.13
N SER A 249 5.71 -9.67 13.36
CA SER A 249 6.26 -11.00 13.68
C SER A 249 5.28 -12.15 13.41
N HIS A 250 4.01 -11.80 13.16
CA HIS A 250 2.89 -12.71 12.95
C HIS A 250 2.29 -12.51 11.55
N THR A 251 1.62 -13.53 11.03
CA THR A 251 0.90 -13.45 9.75
C THR A 251 -0.29 -12.50 9.87
N ALA A 252 -0.45 -11.61 8.90
CA ALA A 252 -1.61 -10.73 8.80
C ALA A 252 -2.90 -11.54 8.57
N ILE A 253 -4.02 -11.10 9.15
CA ILE A 253 -5.32 -11.76 9.00
C ILE A 253 -6.07 -11.18 7.78
N ALA A 254 -6.11 -9.85 7.62
CA ALA A 254 -6.74 -9.20 6.47
C ALA A 254 -5.79 -8.29 5.67
N ILE A 255 -4.93 -7.52 6.33
CA ILE A 255 -3.98 -6.61 5.68
C ILE A 255 -2.59 -6.70 6.30
N ASP A 256 -1.57 -6.66 5.45
CA ASP A 256 -0.18 -6.48 5.86
C ASP A 256 0.12 -4.99 5.99
N ILE A 257 0.72 -4.64 7.12
CA ILE A 257 1.25 -3.31 7.35
C ILE A 257 2.77 -3.45 7.40
N CYS A 258 3.48 -2.62 6.66
CA CYS A 258 4.94 -2.69 6.55
C CYS A 258 5.53 -1.29 6.49
N ALA A 259 6.71 -1.11 7.10
CA ALA A 259 7.50 0.11 6.94
C ALA A 259 8.78 -0.19 6.14
N LEU A 260 8.93 0.41 4.97
CA LEU A 260 10.16 0.33 4.17
C LEU A 260 11.01 1.57 4.43
N THR A 261 12.29 1.37 4.68
CA THR A 261 13.23 2.40 5.11
C THR A 261 14.39 2.48 4.12
N GLY A 262 14.91 3.70 3.91
CA GLY A 262 16.16 3.91 3.19
C GLY A 262 17.39 3.46 4.00
N PRO A 263 18.61 3.73 3.51
CA PRO A 263 19.83 3.19 4.12
C PRO A 263 20.01 3.55 5.59
N GLU A 264 20.35 2.53 6.39
CA GLU A 264 20.55 2.71 7.82
C GLU A 264 21.93 3.32 8.15
N THR A 265 21.93 4.23 9.12
CA THR A 265 23.14 4.66 9.84
C THR A 265 22.95 4.41 11.34
N PRO A 266 24.03 4.29 12.15
CA PRO A 266 23.88 4.03 13.58
C PRO A 266 22.90 4.99 14.28
N GLY A 267 21.86 4.44 14.90
CA GLY A 267 20.79 5.21 15.57
C GLY A 267 19.64 5.67 14.66
N SER A 268 19.64 5.33 13.37
CA SER A 268 18.53 5.63 12.47
C SER A 268 17.28 4.81 12.82
N TYR A 269 16.10 5.40 12.63
CA TYR A 269 14.79 4.73 12.74
C TYR A 269 14.46 4.11 14.11
N VAL A 270 15.14 4.47 15.20
CA VAL A 270 14.85 3.92 16.54
C VAL A 270 13.43 4.26 16.99
N GLU A 271 13.04 5.54 16.89
CA GLU A 271 11.68 6.00 17.21
C GLU A 271 10.65 5.44 16.22
N THR A 272 11.04 5.23 14.96
CA THR A 272 10.19 4.59 13.95
C THR A 272 9.90 3.13 14.31
N ARG A 273 10.92 2.36 14.74
CA ARG A 273 10.75 0.97 15.16
C ARG A 273 9.90 0.87 16.42
N GLN A 274 10.08 1.78 17.38
CA GLN A 274 9.23 1.84 18.57
C GLN A 274 7.77 2.17 18.23
N ALA A 275 7.53 3.19 17.38
CA ALA A 275 6.19 3.53 16.94
C ALA A 275 5.56 2.40 16.13
N TYR A 276 6.32 1.73 15.27
CA TYR A 276 5.85 0.55 14.54
C TYR A 276 5.44 -0.56 15.52
N TYR A 277 6.26 -0.82 16.53
CA TYR A 277 5.93 -1.82 17.55
C TYR A 277 4.59 -1.50 18.23
N GLU A 278 4.38 -0.25 18.65
CA GLU A 278 3.18 0.16 19.37
C GLU A 278 1.91 0.13 18.51
N TYR A 279 1.99 0.59 17.26
CA TYR A 279 0.80 0.86 16.42
C TYR A 279 0.58 -0.13 15.28
N ALA A 280 1.53 -1.01 14.98
CA ALA A 280 1.42 -2.00 13.90
C ALA A 280 1.71 -3.43 14.37
N GLU A 281 2.61 -3.66 15.33
CA GLU A 281 2.94 -5.01 15.81
C GLU A 281 2.11 -5.43 17.04
N ALA A 282 2.04 -4.59 18.08
CA ALA A 282 1.41 -4.96 19.35
C ALA A 282 -0.13 -4.93 19.30
N PHE A 283 -0.68 -3.93 18.60
CA PHE A 283 -2.11 -3.83 18.31
C PHE A 283 -2.31 -3.11 16.98
N SER A 284 -2.51 -3.88 15.92
CA SER A 284 -2.53 -3.38 14.56
C SER A 284 -3.92 -2.89 14.14
N PRO A 285 -4.00 -2.03 13.09
CA PRO A 285 -5.25 -1.78 12.38
C PRO A 285 -5.96 -3.04 11.87
N ASP A 286 -5.22 -4.13 11.61
CA ASP A 286 -5.78 -5.44 11.24
C ASP A 286 -6.55 -6.06 12.42
N ASP A 287 -5.94 -6.10 13.61
CA ASP A 287 -6.58 -6.55 14.85
C ASP A 287 -7.83 -5.72 15.17
N PHE A 288 -7.71 -4.39 15.05
CA PHE A 288 -8.83 -3.48 15.25
C PHE A 288 -9.97 -3.77 14.27
N TYR A 289 -9.68 -4.02 13.00
CA TYR A 289 -10.69 -4.37 12.00
C TYR A 289 -11.45 -5.63 12.40
N HIS A 290 -10.76 -6.67 12.86
CA HIS A 290 -11.37 -7.92 13.30
C HIS A 290 -12.24 -7.74 14.56
N LEU A 291 -11.77 -6.99 15.55
CA LEU A 291 -12.56 -6.67 16.75
C LEU A 291 -13.80 -5.83 16.41
N LYS A 292 -13.66 -4.88 15.48
CA LYS A 292 -14.80 -4.09 14.98
C LYS A 292 -15.83 -4.99 14.28
N VAL A 293 -15.40 -5.95 13.46
CA VAL A 293 -16.31 -6.90 12.80
C VAL A 293 -17.05 -7.75 13.83
N TYR A 294 -16.35 -8.22 14.86
CA TYR A 294 -16.94 -8.97 15.97
C TYR A 294 -17.99 -8.14 16.74
N ALA A 295 -17.75 -6.85 16.96
CA ALA A 295 -18.66 -5.94 17.67
C ALA A 295 -19.90 -5.51 16.87
N ARG A 296 -20.18 -6.12 15.71
CA ARG A 296 -21.35 -5.78 14.87
C ARG A 296 -22.67 -6.06 15.58
N PRO A 297 -23.65 -5.12 15.51
CA PRO A 297 -25.01 -5.39 15.95
C PRO A 297 -25.56 -6.68 15.30
N GLY A 298 -26.05 -7.61 16.11
CA GLY A 298 -26.57 -8.91 15.66
C GLY A 298 -25.58 -10.08 15.74
N GLN A 299 -24.28 -9.84 16.00
CA GLN A 299 -23.33 -10.91 16.34
C GLN A 299 -23.17 -11.12 17.86
N THR A 300 -23.47 -10.10 18.66
CA THR A 300 -23.52 -10.16 20.12
C THR A 300 -24.88 -9.68 20.62
N GLU A 301 -25.28 -10.06 21.85
CA GLU A 301 -26.39 -9.42 22.54
C GLU A 301 -26.19 -7.89 22.57
N ARG A 302 -27.30 -7.13 22.71
CA ARG A 302 -27.32 -5.65 22.63
C ARG A 302 -26.09 -5.01 23.30
N VAL A 303 -25.24 -4.37 22.50
CA VAL A 303 -24.09 -3.59 22.97
C VAL A 303 -24.60 -2.43 23.83
N LYS A 304 -24.07 -2.26 25.04
CA LYS A 304 -24.49 -1.19 25.95
C LYS A 304 -23.98 0.17 25.47
N PRO A 305 -24.66 1.28 25.80
CA PRO A 305 -24.19 2.62 25.43
C PRO A 305 -22.74 2.91 25.84
N ASP A 306 -22.32 2.49 27.03
CA ASP A 306 -20.95 2.70 27.52
C ASP A 306 -19.90 1.90 26.71
N GLU A 307 -20.28 0.72 26.20
CA GLU A 307 -19.43 -0.11 25.33
C GLU A 307 -19.30 0.52 23.94
N ILE A 308 -20.38 1.12 23.41
CA ILE A 308 -20.35 1.90 22.16
C ILE A 308 -19.41 3.11 22.32
N ILE A 309 -19.54 3.85 23.43
CA ILE A 309 -18.67 5.00 23.73
C ILE A 309 -17.21 4.57 23.86
N ALA A 310 -16.95 3.45 24.55
CA ALA A 310 -15.60 2.91 24.68
C ALA A 310 -15.02 2.53 23.31
N HIS A 311 -15.79 1.89 22.43
CA HIS A 311 -15.35 1.54 21.08
C HIS A 311 -15.10 2.79 20.21
N ILE A 312 -15.93 3.83 20.31
CA ILE A 312 -15.70 5.12 19.61
C ILE A 312 -14.41 5.79 20.11
N ARG A 313 -14.11 5.74 21.41
CA ARG A 313 -12.85 6.27 21.95
C ARG A 313 -11.66 5.45 21.49
N LEU A 314 -11.78 4.12 21.50
CA LEU A 314 -10.76 3.18 21.05
C LEU A 314 -10.40 3.41 19.58
N SER A 315 -11.39 3.74 18.74
CA SER A 315 -11.16 4.05 17.31
C SER A 315 -10.56 5.43 17.06
N GLY A 316 -10.29 6.21 18.12
CA GLY A 316 -9.83 7.59 17.97
C GLY A 316 -10.91 8.52 17.40
N TYR A 317 -12.18 8.22 17.65
CA TYR A 317 -13.35 8.93 17.10
C TYR A 317 -13.52 8.77 15.59
N ASP A 318 -13.21 7.59 15.05
CA ASP A 318 -13.51 7.26 13.65
C ASP A 318 -15.03 7.32 13.39
N PRO A 319 -15.51 8.20 12.49
CA PRO A 319 -16.93 8.32 12.17
C PRO A 319 -17.52 7.03 11.60
N HIS A 320 -16.72 6.15 10.96
CA HIS A 320 -17.22 4.87 10.49
C HIS A 320 -17.58 3.95 11.67
N VAL A 321 -16.86 4.00 12.79
CA VAL A 321 -17.19 3.20 13.98
C VAL A 321 -18.46 3.74 14.63
N MET A 322 -18.68 5.06 14.61
CA MET A 322 -19.96 5.61 15.01
C MET A 322 -21.09 5.09 14.11
N LEU A 323 -20.98 5.25 12.78
CA LEU A 323 -21.99 4.75 11.84
C LEU A 323 -22.26 3.25 12.00
N HIS A 324 -21.22 2.46 12.25
CA HIS A 324 -21.30 1.03 12.47
C HIS A 324 -22.26 0.62 13.60
N HIS A 325 -22.36 1.42 14.67
CA HIS A 325 -23.27 1.16 15.78
C HIS A 325 -24.65 1.78 15.59
N PHE A 326 -24.80 2.76 14.70
CA PHE A 326 -26.03 3.55 14.56
C PHE A 326 -26.76 3.37 13.21
N THR A 327 -26.38 2.38 12.39
CA THR A 327 -27.04 2.06 11.10
C THR A 327 -28.46 1.49 11.20
N GLU A 328 -29.13 1.58 12.37
CA GLU A 328 -30.59 1.34 12.50
C GLU A 328 -31.43 2.64 12.49
N PHE A 329 -30.85 3.80 12.18
CA PHE A 329 -31.59 5.08 12.06
C PHE A 329 -31.78 5.55 10.61
N SER A 330 -32.27 4.69 9.72
CA SER A 330 -32.82 5.08 8.41
C SER A 330 -34.12 4.38 8.12
#